data_AF-A0A257LIR1-F1
#
_entry.id   AF-A0A257LIR1-F1
#
_cell.length_a   1.000
_cell.length_b   1.000
_cell.length_c   1.000
_cell.angle_alpha   90.00
_cell.angle_beta   90.00
_cell.angle_gamma   90.00
#
_symmetry.space_group_name_H-M   'P 1'
#
loop_
_entity.id
_entity.type
_entity.pdbx_description
1 polymer ?
#
loop_
_entity_poly.entity_id
_entity_poly.type
_entity_poly.pdbx_seq_one_letter_code
_entity_poly.pdbx_strand_id
1 'polypeptide(L)'
;MTALAWSPELTLNHPQMDHTHEEFVELLGAAATALPGPEPELLAAFETLVAHTIEHFGQEDRWMAATGFAPENCHAFQHQAVLQVMRECARQAREPSIADFEPLRVAVGELAIWFPQHAQQMDAALAQHLAAVGFDAATGTLREPALAGAEPISGCGGGSCG
;
A
#
# COMPACT_ATOMS: atom_id res chain seq x y z
N MET A 1 -14.03 13.63 -9.28
CA MET A 1 -13.06 13.37 -8.21
C MET A 1 -11.70 13.79 -8.75
N THR A 2 -10.87 14.47 -7.96
CA THR A 2 -9.49 14.80 -8.37
C THR A 2 -8.63 13.57 -8.11
N ALA A 3 -7.86 13.14 -9.12
CA ALA A 3 -6.92 12.03 -8.95
C ALA A 3 -5.85 12.41 -7.92
N LEU A 4 -5.42 11.45 -7.10
CA LEU A 4 -4.25 11.61 -6.24
C LEU A 4 -3.03 11.87 -7.13
N ALA A 5 -2.24 12.88 -6.79
CA ALA A 5 -1.00 13.22 -7.46
C ALA A 5 0.15 13.07 -6.49
N TRP A 6 1.29 12.57 -6.97
CA TRP A 6 2.49 12.48 -6.15
C TRP A 6 2.93 13.87 -5.72
N SER A 7 3.38 13.99 -4.48
CA SER A 7 3.90 15.23 -3.95
C SER A 7 4.97 14.95 -2.88
N PRO A 8 5.88 15.91 -2.61
CA PRO A 8 6.94 15.73 -1.61
C PRO A 8 6.42 15.39 -0.21
N GLU A 9 5.16 15.72 0.10
CA GLU A 9 4.51 15.36 1.36
C GLU A 9 4.30 13.85 1.52
N LEU A 10 4.36 13.06 0.45
CA LEU A 10 4.27 11.60 0.49
C LEU A 10 5.65 10.91 0.63
N THR A 11 6.74 11.65 0.50
CA THR A 11 8.10 11.10 0.58
C THR A 11 8.46 10.68 2.01
N LEU A 12 8.93 9.43 2.16
CA LEU A 12 9.30 8.81 3.43
C LEU A 12 10.83 8.75 3.65
N ASN A 13 11.61 9.26 2.69
CA ASN A 13 13.07 9.21 2.68
C ASN A 13 13.62 7.77 2.65
N HIS A 14 12.88 6.89 1.99
CA HIS A 14 13.27 5.50 1.76
C HIS A 14 13.12 5.20 0.26
N PRO A 15 14.19 5.36 -0.55
CA PRO A 15 14.08 5.48 -2.01
C PRO A 15 13.32 4.34 -2.70
N GLN A 16 13.47 3.10 -2.24
CA GLN A 16 12.75 1.96 -2.81
C GLN A 16 11.24 1.96 -2.49
N MET A 17 10.88 2.42 -1.29
CA MET A 17 9.49 2.54 -0.86
C MET A 17 8.84 3.73 -1.57
N ASP A 18 9.53 4.88 -1.60
CA ASP A 18 9.08 6.07 -2.33
C ASP A 18 8.82 5.78 -3.81
N HIS A 19 9.71 5.03 -4.47
CA HIS A 19 9.51 4.61 -5.86
C HIS A 19 8.27 3.73 -6.04
N THR A 20 8.08 2.75 -5.15
CA THR A 20 6.91 1.87 -5.18
C THR A 20 5.61 2.67 -4.94
N HIS A 21 5.65 3.69 -4.07
CA HIS A 21 4.53 4.58 -3.80
C HIS A 21 4.22 5.51 -4.97
N GLU A 22 5.23 6.03 -5.67
CA GLU A 22 5.07 6.78 -6.92
C GLU A 22 4.34 5.94 -7.97
N GLU A 23 4.77 4.69 -8.19
CA GLU A 23 4.11 3.75 -9.10
C GLU A 23 2.65 3.51 -8.72
N PHE A 24 2.35 3.32 -7.42
CA PHE A 24 0.98 3.16 -6.94
C PHE A 24 0.12 4.37 -7.30
N VAL A 25 0.62 5.59 -7.05
CA VAL A 25 -0.10 6.84 -7.36
C VAL A 25 -0.32 7.01 -8.86
N GLU A 26 0.67 6.67 -9.69
CA GLU A 26 0.53 6.68 -11.15
C GLU A 26 -0.54 5.70 -11.64
N LEU A 27 -0.53 4.46 -11.15
CA LEU A 27 -1.50 3.43 -11.52
C LEU A 27 -2.92 3.77 -11.04
N LEU A 28 -3.04 4.35 -9.85
CA LEU A 28 -4.32 4.87 -9.34
C LEU A 28 -4.83 6.03 -10.20
N GLY A 29 -3.94 6.92 -10.64
CA GLY A 29 -4.26 7.98 -11.58
C GLY A 29 -4.73 7.45 -12.94
N ALA A 30 -4.14 6.37 -13.43
CA ALA A 30 -4.58 5.69 -14.65
C ALA A 30 -5.98 5.09 -14.50
N ALA A 31 -6.26 4.41 -13.39
CA ALA A 31 -7.60 3.89 -13.08
C ALA A 31 -8.64 5.02 -12.96
N ALA A 32 -8.28 6.13 -12.29
CA ALA A 32 -9.14 7.31 -12.18
C ALA A 32 -9.44 7.95 -13.55
N THR A 33 -8.46 7.98 -14.45
CA THR A 33 -8.63 8.48 -15.82
C THR A 33 -9.53 7.57 -16.66
N ALA A 34 -9.52 6.25 -16.40
CA ALA A 34 -10.38 5.28 -17.08
C ALA A 34 -11.83 5.28 -16.59
N LEU A 35 -12.16 5.91 -15.45
CA LEU A 35 -13.52 5.96 -14.89
C LEU A 35 -14.62 6.38 -15.90
N PRO A 36 -14.50 7.49 -16.66
CA PRO A 36 -15.52 7.88 -17.65
C PRO A 36 -15.50 7.02 -18.92
N GLY A 37 -14.51 6.13 -19.08
CA GLY A 37 -14.29 5.33 -20.28
C GLY A 37 -15.02 3.99 -20.30
N PRO A 38 -14.73 3.14 -21.30
CA PRO A 38 -15.27 1.80 -21.42
C PRO A 38 -14.90 0.90 -20.23
N GLU A 39 -15.85 0.09 -19.80
CA GLU A 39 -15.68 -0.88 -18.70
C GLU A 39 -14.45 -1.80 -18.84
N PRO A 40 -14.12 -2.36 -20.03
CA PRO A 40 -12.92 -3.18 -20.17
C PRO A 40 -11.61 -2.43 -19.91
N GLU A 41 -11.56 -1.13 -20.24
CA GLU A 41 -10.37 -0.30 -20.00
C GLU A 41 -10.21 0.01 -18.52
N LEU A 42 -11.32 0.32 -17.84
CA LEU A 42 -11.34 0.52 -16.40
C LEU A 42 -10.93 -0.76 -15.64
N LEU A 43 -11.45 -1.92 -16.04
CA LEU A 43 -11.06 -3.20 -15.43
C LEU A 43 -9.57 -3.48 -15.62
N ALA A 44 -9.03 -3.29 -16.83
CA ALA A 44 -7.61 -3.53 -17.10
C ALA A 44 -6.69 -2.60 -16.27
N ALA A 45 -7.03 -1.32 -16.16
CA ALA A 45 -6.29 -0.37 -15.34
C ALA A 45 -6.34 -0.76 -13.84
N PHE A 46 -7.52 -1.14 -13.35
CA PHE A 46 -7.69 -1.55 -11.96
C PHE A 46 -7.00 -2.88 -11.65
N GLU A 47 -7.02 -3.88 -12.54
CA GLU A 47 -6.29 -5.13 -12.36
C GLU A 47 -4.77 -4.92 -12.36
N THR A 48 -4.27 -3.95 -13.13
CA THR A 48 -2.85 -3.54 -13.09
C THR A 48 -2.50 -2.93 -11.72
N LEU A 49 -3.34 -2.03 -11.21
CA LEU A 49 -3.20 -1.48 -9.86
C LEU A 49 -3.22 -2.59 -8.79
N VAL A 50 -4.17 -3.55 -8.87
CA VAL A 50 -4.24 -4.69 -7.95
C VAL A 50 -2.95 -5.50 -7.95
N ALA A 51 -2.40 -5.81 -9.13
CA ALA A 51 -1.16 -6.58 -9.24
C ALA A 51 0.01 -5.86 -8.57
N HIS A 52 0.16 -4.56 -8.83
CA HIS A 52 1.17 -3.71 -8.19
C HIS A 52 1.01 -3.68 -6.66
N THR A 53 -0.22 -3.45 -6.16
CA THR A 53 -0.49 -3.40 -4.72
C THR A 53 -0.17 -4.73 -4.01
N ILE A 54 -0.34 -5.87 -4.68
CA ILE A 54 0.06 -7.18 -4.13
C ILE A 54 1.57 -7.25 -3.95
N GLU A 55 2.34 -6.78 -4.93
CA GLU A 55 3.81 -6.80 -4.89
C GLU A 55 4.36 -5.80 -3.87
N HIS A 56 3.78 -4.59 -3.84
CA HIS A 56 4.07 -3.54 -2.87
C HIS A 56 3.86 -4.04 -1.44
N PHE A 57 2.63 -4.41 -1.07
CA PHE A 57 2.35 -4.85 0.31
C PHE A 57 3.13 -6.11 0.67
N GLY A 58 3.29 -7.04 -0.27
CA GLY A 58 4.11 -8.23 -0.04
C GLY A 58 5.57 -7.91 0.23
N GLN A 59 6.12 -6.85 -0.36
CA GLN A 59 7.49 -6.39 -0.10
C GLN A 59 7.62 -5.83 1.31
N GLU A 60 6.73 -4.93 1.71
CA GLU A 60 6.75 -4.34 3.05
C GLU A 60 6.48 -5.37 4.15
N ASP A 61 5.56 -6.32 3.92
CA ASP A 61 5.30 -7.44 4.82
C ASP A 61 6.57 -8.29 5.05
N ARG A 62 7.36 -8.53 4.00
CA ARG A 62 8.65 -9.25 4.12
C ARG A 62 9.66 -8.45 4.93
N TRP A 63 9.70 -7.13 4.76
CA TRP A 63 10.59 -6.27 5.54
C TRP A 63 10.18 -6.22 7.02
N MET A 64 8.88 -6.10 7.31
CA MET A 64 8.35 -6.17 8.66
C MET A 64 8.75 -7.49 9.34
N ALA A 65 8.53 -8.61 8.66
CA ALA A 65 8.91 -9.93 9.18
C ALA A 65 10.42 -10.09 9.40
N ALA A 66 11.25 -9.61 8.46
CA ALA A 66 12.71 -9.75 8.52
C ALA A 66 13.36 -8.92 9.65
N THR A 67 12.73 -7.80 10.01
CA THR A 67 13.30 -6.82 10.95
C THR A 67 12.64 -6.83 12.32
N GLY A 68 11.70 -7.76 12.57
CA GLY A 68 10.97 -7.84 13.84
C GLY A 68 10.05 -6.65 14.08
N PHE A 69 9.55 -6.02 13.01
CA PHE A 69 8.49 -5.02 13.13
C PHE A 69 7.26 -5.74 13.69
N ALA A 70 6.81 -5.32 14.88
CA ALA A 70 5.95 -6.13 15.74
C ALA A 70 4.67 -6.61 15.01
N PRO A 71 4.29 -7.90 15.10
CA PRO A 71 3.05 -8.44 14.55
C PRO A 71 1.78 -7.77 15.09
N GLU A 72 1.89 -7.11 16.25
CA GLU A 72 0.82 -6.32 16.86
C GLU A 72 0.63 -4.95 16.18
N ASN A 73 1.51 -4.55 15.26
CA ASN A 73 1.19 -3.45 14.34
C ASN A 73 0.01 -3.90 13.46
N CYS A 74 -0.96 -3.02 13.24
CA CYS A 74 -2.11 -3.34 12.38
C CYS A 74 -1.80 -3.16 10.88
N HIS A 75 -0.54 -2.98 10.49
CA HIS A 75 -0.12 -2.64 9.12
C HIS A 75 -0.37 -3.80 8.17
N ALA A 76 0.17 -4.99 8.45
CA ALA A 76 -0.08 -6.18 7.63
C ALA A 76 -1.58 -6.56 7.61
N PHE A 77 -2.33 -6.24 8.67
CA PHE A 77 -3.78 -6.42 8.68
C PHE A 77 -4.50 -5.45 7.73
N GLN A 78 -4.10 -4.17 7.70
CA GLN A 78 -4.63 -3.22 6.72
C GLN A 78 -4.31 -3.62 5.29
N HIS A 79 -3.09 -4.10 5.02
CA HIS A 79 -2.71 -4.66 3.71
C HIS A 79 -3.67 -5.76 3.27
N GLN A 80 -3.91 -6.74 4.14
CA GLN A 80 -4.81 -7.86 3.85
C GLN A 80 -6.25 -7.40 3.59
N ALA A 81 -6.76 -6.46 4.40
CA ALA A 81 -8.11 -5.93 4.25
C ALA A 81 -8.28 -5.18 2.93
N VAL A 82 -7.35 -4.29 2.57
CA VAL A 82 -7.39 -3.54 1.32
C VAL A 82 -7.30 -4.48 0.11
N LEU A 83 -6.35 -5.43 0.11
CA LEU A 83 -6.22 -6.40 -0.98
C LEU A 83 -7.45 -7.28 -1.14
N GLN A 84 -8.12 -7.66 -0.05
CA GLN A 84 -9.36 -8.42 -0.11
C GLN A 84 -10.45 -7.62 -0.84
N VAL A 85 -10.63 -6.34 -0.47
CA VAL A 85 -11.62 -5.46 -1.11
C VAL A 85 -11.29 -5.28 -2.58
N MET A 86 -10.05 -4.94 -2.92
CA MET A 86 -9.67 -4.70 -4.31
C MET A 86 -9.86 -5.95 -5.19
N ARG A 87 -9.47 -7.13 -4.69
CA ARG A 87 -9.67 -8.41 -5.42
C ARG A 87 -11.15 -8.70 -5.63
N GLU A 88 -11.99 -8.42 -4.64
CA GLU A 88 -13.42 -8.63 -4.75
C GLU A 88 -14.06 -7.67 -5.76
N CYS A 89 -13.69 -6.38 -5.75
CA CYS A 89 -14.12 -5.41 -6.76
C CYS A 89 -13.75 -5.85 -8.19
N ALA A 90 -12.51 -6.28 -8.40
CA ALA A 90 -12.06 -6.79 -9.70
C ALA A 90 -12.81 -8.06 -10.11
N ARG A 91 -13.08 -8.98 -9.16
CA ARG A 91 -13.82 -10.21 -9.41
C ARG A 91 -15.26 -9.92 -9.85
N GLN A 92 -15.96 -9.01 -9.16
CA GLN A 92 -17.34 -8.65 -9.50
C GLN A 92 -17.46 -7.99 -10.89
N ALA A 93 -16.51 -7.13 -11.23
CA ALA A 93 -16.46 -6.50 -12.55
C ALA A 93 -16.13 -7.49 -13.68
N ARG A 94 -15.20 -8.43 -13.45
CA ARG A 94 -14.76 -9.40 -14.47
C ARG A 94 -15.77 -10.51 -14.74
N GLU A 95 -16.48 -10.96 -13.71
CA GLU A 95 -17.39 -12.10 -13.79
C GLU A 95 -18.63 -11.75 -14.65
N PRO A 96 -18.84 -12.35 -15.83
CA PRO A 96 -19.92 -11.93 -16.75
C PRO A 96 -21.33 -12.12 -16.18
N SER A 97 -21.49 -13.02 -15.21
CA SER A 97 -22.76 -13.25 -14.52
C SER A 97 -23.10 -12.17 -13.49
N ILE A 98 -22.11 -11.36 -13.08
CA ILE A 98 -22.24 -10.23 -12.15
C ILE A 98 -22.13 -8.92 -12.91
N ALA A 99 -20.99 -8.72 -13.59
CA ALA A 99 -20.64 -7.52 -14.37
C ALA A 99 -20.92 -6.20 -13.63
N ASP A 100 -20.66 -6.19 -12.30
CA ASP A 100 -20.87 -5.01 -11.47
C ASP A 100 -19.57 -4.23 -11.31
N PHE A 101 -19.53 -3.06 -11.94
CA PHE A 101 -18.38 -2.16 -11.94
C PHE A 101 -18.46 -1.11 -10.83
N GLU A 102 -19.60 -0.95 -10.16
CA GLU A 102 -19.76 0.14 -9.20
C GLU A 102 -18.84 0.02 -7.98
N PRO A 103 -18.68 -1.16 -7.35
CA PRO A 103 -17.73 -1.31 -6.25
C PRO A 103 -16.29 -0.93 -6.64
N LEU A 104 -15.87 -1.24 -7.88
CA LEU A 104 -14.57 -0.87 -8.41
C LEU A 104 -14.44 0.66 -8.56
N ARG A 105 -15.47 1.32 -9.10
CA ARG A 105 -15.49 2.79 -9.26
C ARG A 105 -15.39 3.50 -7.91
N VAL A 106 -16.08 3.00 -6.90
CA VAL A 106 -15.98 3.49 -5.51
C VAL A 106 -14.57 3.24 -4.97
N ALA A 107 -14.03 2.03 -5.14
CA ALA A 107 -12.70 1.67 -4.64
C ALA A 107 -11.60 2.60 -5.17
N VAL A 108 -11.65 3.03 -6.44
CA VAL A 108 -10.68 4.01 -6.98
C VAL A 108 -10.71 5.33 -6.20
N GLY A 109 -11.89 5.82 -5.82
CA GLY A 109 -12.02 7.03 -5.00
C GLY A 109 -11.53 6.83 -3.57
N GLU A 110 -11.90 5.72 -2.94
CA GLU A 110 -11.54 5.42 -1.55
C GLU A 110 -10.03 5.17 -1.38
N LEU A 111 -9.38 4.50 -2.35
CA LEU A 111 -7.92 4.30 -2.34
C LEU A 111 -7.16 5.64 -2.37
N ALA A 112 -7.65 6.63 -3.11
CA ALA A 112 -7.04 7.96 -3.18
C ALA A 112 -7.11 8.73 -1.85
N ILE A 113 -8.09 8.39 -1.00
CA ILE A 113 -8.25 8.97 0.34
C ILE A 113 -7.40 8.20 1.35
N TRP A 114 -7.43 6.87 1.27
CA TRP A 114 -6.78 5.97 2.22
C TRP A 114 -5.25 6.01 2.10
N PHE A 115 -4.71 5.95 0.89
CA PHE A 115 -3.28 5.75 0.66
C PHE A 115 -2.39 6.84 1.30
N PRO A 116 -2.67 8.15 1.16
CA PRO A 116 -1.86 9.18 1.83
C PRO A 116 -1.80 9.01 3.35
N GLN A 117 -2.90 8.57 3.96
CA GLN A 117 -2.98 8.37 5.40
C GLN A 117 -2.19 7.14 5.83
N HIS A 118 -2.25 6.07 5.05
CA HIS A 118 -1.48 4.85 5.29
C HIS A 118 0.02 5.11 5.17
N ALA A 119 0.45 5.71 4.05
CA ALA A 119 1.85 6.05 3.80
C ALA A 119 2.45 6.92 4.91
N GLN A 120 1.75 7.96 5.34
CA GLN A 120 2.26 8.91 6.35
C GLN A 120 2.18 8.41 7.80
N GLN A 121 1.54 7.27 8.06
CA GLN A 121 1.42 6.71 9.42
C GLN A 121 2.16 5.38 9.53
N MET A 122 1.76 4.40 8.74
CA MET A 122 2.24 3.02 8.86
C MET A 122 3.54 2.81 8.09
N ASP A 123 3.60 3.23 6.84
CA ASP A 123 4.78 3.07 5.98
C ASP A 123 5.91 3.97 6.49
N ALA A 124 5.59 5.19 6.93
CA ALA A 124 6.53 6.09 7.59
C ALA A 124 7.16 5.45 8.84
N ALA A 125 6.36 4.76 9.66
CA ALA A 125 6.88 4.04 10.83
C ALA A 125 7.78 2.87 10.43
N LEU A 126 7.41 2.13 9.37
CA LEU A 126 8.26 1.08 8.80
C LEU A 126 9.58 1.65 8.28
N ALA A 127 9.55 2.69 7.46
CA ALA A 127 10.75 3.36 6.93
C ALA A 127 11.71 3.80 8.04
N GLN A 128 11.18 4.41 9.12
CA GLN A 128 11.96 4.79 10.30
C GLN A 128 12.60 3.59 10.99
N HIS A 129 11.85 2.49 11.15
CA HIS A 129 12.37 1.24 11.72
C HIS A 129 13.49 0.65 10.88
N LEU A 130 13.28 0.52 9.56
CA LEU A 130 14.29 0.00 8.63
C LEU A 130 15.59 0.80 8.69
N ALA A 131 15.48 2.13 8.75
CA ALA A 131 16.62 3.01 8.94
C ALA A 131 17.31 2.78 10.30
N ALA A 132 16.54 2.64 11.39
CA ALA A 132 17.07 2.45 12.74
C ALA A 132 17.84 1.12 12.90
N VAL A 133 17.34 0.04 12.28
CA VAL A 133 18.01 -1.27 12.31
C VAL A 133 19.05 -1.44 11.19
N GLY A 134 19.28 -0.40 10.38
CA GLY A 134 20.23 -0.43 9.28
C GLY A 134 19.93 -1.53 8.25
N PHE A 135 18.65 -1.75 7.97
CA PHE A 135 18.21 -2.72 6.97
C PHE A 135 18.47 -2.20 5.56
N ASP A 136 19.08 -3.02 4.73
CA ASP A 136 19.24 -2.78 3.30
C ASP A 136 18.07 -3.41 2.54
N ALA A 137 17.12 -2.58 2.11
CA ALA A 137 15.92 -3.01 1.39
C ALA A 137 16.20 -3.69 0.04
N ALA A 138 17.34 -3.40 -0.59
CA ALA A 138 17.72 -4.00 -1.87
C ALA A 138 18.27 -5.42 -1.70
N THR A 139 19.01 -5.67 -0.62
CA THR A 139 19.64 -6.98 -0.36
C THR A 139 18.88 -7.82 0.67
N GLY A 140 17.99 -7.22 1.44
CA GLY A 140 17.26 -7.86 2.53
C GLY A 140 18.12 -8.15 3.76
N THR A 141 19.23 -7.42 3.96
CA THR A 141 20.22 -7.70 5.03
C THR A 141 20.28 -6.61 6.08
N LEU A 142 20.56 -6.98 7.34
CA LEU A 142 20.81 -6.05 8.44
C LEU A 142 22.31 -5.71 8.51
N ARG A 143 22.67 -4.45 8.72
CA ARG A 143 24.07 -4.07 9.02
C ARG A 143 24.47 -4.52 10.44
N GLU A 144 25.62 -5.17 10.59
CA GLU A 144 26.11 -5.62 11.91
C GLU A 144 26.73 -4.49 12.79
N PRO A 145 26.52 -4.50 14.12
CA PRO A 145 25.53 -5.25 14.87
C PRO A 145 24.37 -4.31 15.27
N ALA A 146 23.38 -4.15 14.39
CA ALA A 146 22.14 -3.40 14.69
C ALA A 146 21.23 -4.09 15.74
N LEU A 147 21.65 -5.21 16.33
CA LEU A 147 20.88 -5.99 17.30
C LEU A 147 21.27 -5.75 18.77
N ALA A 148 21.84 -4.59 19.10
CA ALA A 148 22.05 -4.18 20.49
C ALA A 148 21.02 -3.10 20.91
N GLY A 149 19.76 -3.51 21.14
CA GLY A 149 18.83 -2.72 21.97
C GLY A 149 17.60 -2.09 21.30
N ALA A 150 17.18 -2.53 20.11
CA ALA A 150 15.88 -2.12 19.57
C ALA A 150 14.76 -2.88 20.29
N GLU A 151 14.02 -2.20 21.18
CA GLU A 151 12.78 -2.72 21.74
C GLU A 151 11.71 -2.83 20.64
N PRO A 152 10.88 -3.88 20.62
CA PRO A 152 9.81 -4.01 19.65
C PRO A 152 8.84 -2.82 19.77
N ILE A 153 8.62 -2.09 18.67
CA ILE A 153 7.61 -1.04 18.60
C ILE A 153 6.24 -1.72 18.67
N SER A 154 5.58 -1.62 19.82
CA SER A 154 4.21 -2.09 20.01
C SER A 154 3.24 -0.91 20.03
N GLY A 155 2.18 -0.99 19.22
CA GLY A 155 1.06 -0.04 19.25
C GLY A 155 0.66 0.52 17.88
N CYS A 156 -0.65 0.64 17.67
CA CYS A 156 -1.23 1.40 16.58
C CYS A 156 -1.07 2.89 16.91
N GLY A 157 -0.17 3.59 16.24
CA GLY A 157 -0.04 5.04 16.40
C GLY A 157 -1.31 5.75 15.94
N GLY A 158 -2.08 6.29 16.88
CA GLY A 158 -3.22 7.18 16.60
C GLY A 158 -4.57 6.59 17.01
N GLY A 159 -5.23 7.25 17.98
CA GLY A 159 -6.43 6.77 18.64
C GLY A 159 -7.69 6.72 17.78
N SER A 160 -8.60 5.86 18.23
CA SER A 160 -10.00 5.68 17.80
C SER A 160 -10.24 4.73 16.63
N CYS A 161 -10.25 3.43 16.96
CA CYS A 161 -11.23 2.52 16.36
C CYS A 161 -12.56 2.76 17.09
N GLY A 162 -13.45 3.54 16.48
CA GLY A 162 -14.80 3.83 16.97
C GLY A 162 -15.76 3.96 15.80
#